data_AF-A0A2Z7A6B8-F1
#
_entry.id   AF-A0A2Z7A6B8-F1
#
_cell.length_a   1.000
_cell.length_b   1.000
_cell.length_c   1.000
_cell.angle_alpha   90.00
_cell.angle_beta   90.00
_cell.angle_gamma   90.00
#
_symmetry.space_group_name_H-M   'P 1'
#
loop_
_entity.id
_entity.type
_entity.pdbx_description
1 polymer ?
#
loop_
_entity_poly.entity_id
_entity_poly.type
_entity_poly.pdbx_seq_one_letter_code
_entity_poly.pdbx_strand_id
1 'polypeptide(L)'
;MCQPSIGGKFFHIRCTCHIFNLCVQDGLRCLEAYIKPIRSAIHYLWTHPQVMKQWGKFCKLNGMRAKRFARDVPTRWNSTYKLLLSTFEYKDLLC
;
A
#
# COMPACT_ATOMS: atom_id res chain seq x y z
N MET A 1 -11.33 -34.48 26.06
CA MET A 1 -10.71 -33.31 25.39
C MET A 1 -10.51 -32.23 26.44
N CYS A 2 -9.27 -31.98 26.86
CA CYS A 2 -8.94 -30.97 27.86
C CYS A 2 -9.15 -29.58 27.24
N GLN A 3 -10.18 -28.84 27.66
CA GLN A 3 -10.28 -27.43 27.30
C GLN A 3 -9.18 -26.65 28.02
N PRO A 4 -8.39 -25.81 27.33
CA PRO A 4 -7.38 -25.00 27.98
C PRO A 4 -8.07 -24.02 28.94
N SER A 5 -7.56 -23.93 30.17
CA SER A 5 -8.03 -22.97 31.18
C SER A 5 -8.02 -21.56 30.59
N ILE A 6 -9.15 -20.85 30.72
CA ILE A 6 -9.35 -19.48 30.23
C ILE A 6 -9.34 -19.36 28.68
N GLY A 7 -9.82 -20.40 27.98
CA GLY A 7 -10.17 -20.32 26.56
C GLY A 7 -9.00 -19.97 25.62
N GLY A 8 -7.76 -20.28 26.03
CA GLY A 8 -6.57 -20.08 25.19
C GLY A 8 -6.05 -18.64 25.13
N LYS A 9 -6.60 -17.68 25.90
CA LYS A 9 -6.25 -16.24 25.82
C LYS A 9 -4.76 -15.94 26.02
N PHE A 10 -4.06 -16.74 26.82
CA PHE A 10 -2.63 -16.57 27.09
C PHE A 10 -1.69 -17.24 26.08
N PHE A 11 -2.23 -18.00 25.12
CA PHE A 11 -1.43 -18.69 24.09
C PHE A 11 -1.28 -17.87 22.80
N HIS A 12 -1.88 -16.68 22.71
CA HIS A 12 -1.77 -15.83 21.53
C HIS A 12 -0.50 -14.97 21.58
N ILE A 13 0.61 -15.53 21.10
CA ILE A 13 1.88 -14.82 20.91
C ILE A 13 1.89 -14.14 19.54
N ARG A 14 2.02 -12.82 19.52
CA ARG A 14 2.14 -12.05 18.26
C ARG A 14 3.57 -12.15 17.73
N CYS A 15 3.72 -12.37 16.43
CA CYS A 15 5.05 -12.28 15.81
C CYS A 15 5.51 -10.81 15.75
N THR A 16 6.82 -10.58 15.81
CA THR A 16 7.40 -9.22 15.78
C THR A 16 7.00 -8.45 14.53
N CYS A 17 6.90 -9.13 13.37
CA CYS A 17 6.42 -8.53 12.12
C CYS A 17 4.99 -8.00 12.25
N HIS A 18 4.12 -8.71 12.97
CA HIS A 18 2.75 -8.26 13.23
C HIS A 18 2.72 -7.07 14.18
N ILE A 19 3.55 -7.06 15.23
CA ILE A 19 3.70 -5.91 16.13
C ILE A 19 4.16 -4.67 15.35
N PHE A 20 5.16 -4.81 14.48
CA PHE A 20 5.61 -3.74 13.60
C PHE A 20 4.51 -3.26 12.66
N ASN A 21 3.75 -4.18 12.05
CA ASN A 21 2.63 -3.78 11.20
C ASN A 21 1.60 -2.95 11.95
N LEU A 22 1.25 -3.32 13.18
CA LEU A 22 0.32 -2.54 13.99
C LEU A 22 0.84 -1.12 14.27
N CYS A 23 2.12 -0.99 14.66
CA CYS A 23 2.73 0.32 14.92
C CYS A 23 2.76 1.19 13.65
N VAL A 24 3.17 0.61 12.52
CA VAL A 24 3.22 1.34 11.24
C VAL A 24 1.82 1.75 10.79
N GLN A 25 0.84 0.84 10.82
CA GLN A 25 -0.53 1.16 10.41
C GLN A 25 -1.13 2.27 11.29
N ASP A 26 -0.82 2.28 12.59
CA ASP A 26 -1.23 3.37 13.47
C ASP A 26 -0.66 4.73 13.05
N GLY A 27 0.66 4.79 12.77
CA GLY A 27 1.30 6.00 12.26
C GLY A 27 0.75 6.44 10.90
N LEU A 28 0.49 5.50 9.99
CA LEU A 28 -0.07 5.80 8.66
C LEU A 28 -1.48 6.38 8.72
N ARG A 29 -2.28 6.07 9.77
CA ARG A 29 -3.61 6.68 9.95
C ARG A 29 -3.54 8.21 10.05
N CYS A 30 -2.49 8.75 10.66
CA CYS A 30 -2.30 10.19 10.76
C CYS A 30 -2.03 10.85 9.39
N LEU A 31 -1.58 10.08 8.41
CA LEU A 31 -1.21 10.53 7.07
C LEU A 31 -2.25 10.09 6.00
N GLU A 32 -3.35 9.46 6.41
CA GLU A 32 -4.31 8.83 5.50
C GLU A 32 -4.91 9.84 4.50
N ALA A 33 -5.08 11.10 4.90
CA ALA A 33 -5.56 12.17 4.02
C ALA A 33 -4.66 12.38 2.79
N TYR A 34 -3.36 12.18 2.92
CA TYR A 34 -2.38 12.33 1.85
C TYR A 34 -2.13 11.03 1.08
N ILE A 35 -2.21 9.89 1.77
CA ILE A 35 -1.94 8.57 1.17
C ILE A 35 -3.13 8.07 0.35
N LYS A 36 -4.36 8.33 0.82
CA LYS A 36 -5.59 7.84 0.20
C LYS A 36 -5.75 8.28 -1.27
N PRO A 37 -5.51 9.54 -1.67
CA PRO A 37 -5.57 9.94 -3.08
C PRO A 37 -4.62 9.15 -3.97
N ILE A 38 -3.36 8.97 -3.53
CA ILE A 38 -2.35 8.19 -4.27
C ILE A 38 -2.81 6.74 -4.41
N ARG A 39 -3.28 6.13 -3.33
CA ARG A 39 -3.80 4.75 -3.32
C ARG A 39 -4.97 4.60 -4.29
N SER A 40 -5.90 5.55 -4.30
CA SER A 40 -7.05 5.57 -5.21
C SER A 40 -6.63 5.73 -6.67
N ALA A 41 -5.68 6.62 -6.98
CA ALA A 41 -5.16 6.81 -8.33
C ALA A 41 -4.48 5.53 -8.87
N ILE A 42 -3.62 4.91 -8.06
CA ILE A 42 -2.95 3.66 -8.43
C ILE A 42 -3.95 2.50 -8.58
N HIS A 43 -4.94 2.42 -7.69
CA HIS A 43 -6.02 1.45 -7.82
C HIS A 43 -6.78 1.63 -9.14
N TYR A 44 -7.17 2.85 -9.47
CA TYR A 44 -7.88 3.18 -10.71
C TYR A 44 -7.08 2.78 -11.95
N LEU A 45 -5.78 3.09 -11.97
CA LEU A 45 -4.84 2.70 -13.03
C LEU A 45 -4.77 1.18 -13.24
N TRP A 46 -4.88 0.38 -12.18
CA TRP A 46 -4.84 -1.09 -12.30
C TRP A 46 -6.16 -1.72 -12.65
N THR A 47 -7.26 -1.15 -12.16
CA THR A 47 -8.60 -1.70 -12.38
C THR A 47 -9.03 -1.51 -13.84
N HIS A 48 -8.52 -0.48 -14.52
CA HIS A 48 -8.96 -0.11 -15.87
C HIS A 48 -7.82 -0.26 -16.90
N PRO A 49 -7.81 -1.33 -17.72
CA PRO A 49 -6.78 -1.55 -18.73
C PRO A 49 -6.65 -0.40 -19.74
N GLN A 50 -7.77 0.26 -20.07
CA GLN A 50 -7.79 1.42 -20.97
C GLN A 50 -7.00 2.60 -20.39
N VAL A 51 -7.16 2.86 -19.10
CA VAL A 51 -6.43 3.91 -18.38
C VAL A 51 -4.95 3.55 -18.30
N MET A 52 -4.60 2.29 -18.06
CA MET A 52 -3.21 1.84 -18.08
C MET A 52 -2.56 2.01 -19.47
N LYS A 53 -3.32 1.79 -20.55
CA LYS A 53 -2.87 2.05 -21.93
C LYS A 53 -2.66 3.55 -22.19
N GLN A 54 -3.56 4.40 -21.72
CA GLN A 54 -3.42 5.86 -21.80
C GLN A 54 -2.22 6.35 -20.99
N TRP A 55 -2.02 5.83 -19.78
CA TRP A 55 -0.86 6.10 -18.94
C TRP A 55 0.46 5.78 -19.66
N GLY A 56 0.53 4.61 -20.32
CA GLY A 56 1.70 4.25 -21.11
C GLY A 56 2.01 5.23 -22.24
N LYS A 57 0.96 5.71 -22.94
CA LYS A 57 1.09 6.73 -23.98
C LYS A 57 1.54 8.08 -23.42
N PHE A 58 0.91 8.51 -22.32
CA PHE A 58 1.26 9.75 -21.62
C PHE A 58 2.72 9.75 -21.18
N CYS A 59 3.18 8.65 -20.56
CA CYS A 59 4.58 8.51 -20.16
C CYS A 59 5.52 8.67 -21.37
N LYS A 60 5.23 7.96 -22.47
CA LYS A 60 6.05 8.02 -23.70
C LYS A 60 6.13 9.43 -24.28
N LEU A 61 5.03 10.18 -24.30
CA LEU A 61 4.99 11.55 -24.83
C LEU A 61 5.80 12.54 -23.97
N ASN A 62 5.86 12.30 -22.66
CA ASN A 62 6.58 13.15 -21.71
C ASN A 62 8.01 12.65 -21.42
N GLY A 63 8.53 11.68 -22.20
CA GLY A 63 9.87 11.12 -21.98
C GLY A 63 10.02 10.33 -20.68
N MET A 64 8.90 9.97 -20.03
CA MET A 64 8.90 9.19 -18.80
C MET A 64 8.78 7.70 -19.09
N ARG A 65 9.33 6.87 -18.19
CA ARG A 65 9.12 5.42 -18.25
C ARG A 65 7.71 5.09 -17.77
N ALA A 66 6.96 4.29 -18.51
CA ALA A 66 5.72 3.72 -17.97
C ALA A 66 6.07 2.59 -16.98
N LYS A 67 5.66 2.74 -15.71
CA LYS A 67 5.92 1.76 -14.64
C LYS A 67 4.63 1.24 -14.04
N ARG A 68 4.68 -0.01 -13.57
CA ARG A 68 3.65 -0.58 -12.70
C ARG A 68 4.05 -0.31 -11.25
N PHE A 69 3.22 0.42 -10.53
CA PHE A 69 3.47 0.80 -9.14
C PHE A 69 3.45 -0.41 -8.19
N ALA A 70 3.93 -0.24 -6.95
CA ALA A 70 3.82 -1.28 -5.93
C ALA A 70 2.41 -1.31 -5.32
N ARG A 71 1.93 -2.50 -4.90
CA ARG A 71 0.61 -2.66 -4.27
C ARG A 71 0.68 -2.39 -2.79
N ASP A 72 -0.21 -1.53 -2.34
CA ASP A 72 -0.45 -1.32 -0.92
C ASP A 72 -1.23 -2.52 -0.35
N VAL A 73 -0.71 -3.09 0.73
CA VAL A 73 -1.23 -4.30 1.37
C VAL A 73 -1.21 -4.06 2.89
N PRO A 74 -2.34 -3.70 3.51
CA PRO A 74 -2.38 -3.23 4.91
C PRO A 74 -1.82 -4.20 5.95
N THR A 75 -1.72 -5.49 5.63
CA THR A 75 -1.13 -6.52 6.49
C THR A 75 0.40 -6.61 6.41
N ARG A 76 1.02 -5.89 5.47
CA ARG A 76 2.48 -5.82 5.27
C ARG A 76 2.99 -4.42 5.61
N TRP A 77 3.79 -4.33 6.66
CA TRP A 77 4.29 -3.07 7.21
C TRP A 77 5.01 -2.18 6.20
N ASN A 78 5.70 -2.77 5.21
CA ASN A 78 6.48 -2.02 4.21
C ASN A 78 5.75 -1.74 2.89
N SER A 79 4.49 -2.15 2.74
CA SER A 79 3.79 -2.07 1.46
C SER A 79 3.45 -0.63 1.07
N THR A 80 2.95 0.18 2.01
CA THR A 80 2.64 1.59 1.77
C THR A 80 3.91 2.38 1.45
N TYR A 81 5.01 2.13 2.16
CA TYR A 81 6.32 2.70 1.83
C TYR A 81 6.74 2.36 0.39
N LYS A 82 6.62 1.10 -0.04
CA LYS A 82 6.94 0.70 -1.42
C LYS A 82 6.03 1.36 -2.45
N LEU A 83 4.74 1.52 -2.16
CA LEU A 83 3.80 2.27 -3.01
C LEU A 83 4.30 3.71 -3.18
N LEU A 84 4.54 4.41 -2.07
CA LEU A 84 4.99 5.81 -2.06
C LEU A 84 6.34 5.98 -2.77
N LEU A 85 7.31 5.12 -2.47
CA LEU A 85 8.61 5.14 -3.14
C LEU A 85 8.47 4.91 -4.65
N SER A 86 7.57 4.01 -5.07
CA SER A 86 7.35 3.74 -6.50
C SER A 86 6.64 4.87 -7.24
N THR A 87 5.89 5.71 -6.53
CA THR A 87 5.11 6.84 -7.08
C THR A 87 5.85 8.17 -7.00
N PHE A 88 6.92 8.24 -6.20
CA PHE A 88 7.67 9.47 -5.95
C PHE A 88 8.20 10.16 -7.22
N GLU A 89 8.66 9.38 -8.21
CA GLU A 89 9.11 9.90 -9.52
C GLU A 89 7.98 10.62 -10.29
N TYR A 90 6.72 10.40 -9.92
CA TYR A 90 5.53 10.95 -10.57
C TYR A 90 4.72 11.82 -9.59
N LYS A 91 5.35 12.33 -8.52
CA LYS A 91 4.68 13.10 -7.46
C LYS A 91 3.88 14.27 -8.01
N ASP A 92 4.39 15.00 -9.02
CA ASP A 92 3.73 16.18 -9.58
C ASP A 92 2.50 15.83 -10.43
N LEU A 93 2.28 14.54 -10.72
CA LEU A 93 1.15 14.02 -11.48
C LEU A 93 0.13 13.29 -10.60
N LEU A 94 0.58 12.77 -9.45
CA LEU A 94 -0.20 11.90 -8.55
C LEU A 94 -0.56 12.56 -7.22
N CYS A 95 0.09 13.68 -6.86
CA CYS A 95 -0.16 14.48 -5.66
C CYS A 95 -0.74 15.83 -6.06
#